data_AF-A0A7L1Z4E8-F1
#
_entry.id   AF-A0A7L1Z4E8-F1
#
_cell.length_a   1.000
_cell.length_b   1.000
_cell.length_c   1.000
_cell.angle_alpha   90.00
_cell.angle_beta   90.00
_cell.angle_gamma   90.00
#
_symmetry.space_group_name_H-M   'P 1'
#
loop_
_entity.id
_entity.type
_entity.pdbx_description
1 polymer ?
#
loop_
_entity_poly.entity_id
_entity_poly.type
_entity_poly.pdbx_seq_one_letter_code
_entity_poly.pdbx_strand_id
1 'polypeptide(L)'
;QVLWFEQQTLKRRTKRGAGVVPTDPWFPKQWYMNNDISPDLNILTAWSRGYTGLGVVLTILDDGLEKDHPDLAANYDPQASYDFNSNDPDPQPRYGDGDKNWHGTRCAGEVAAVANNGICGAGVAYNAKIGGVRMLDGPITDVVEAQALSLHSQHIHIYSASWGPEDDGKTVDGPGELAAAAFHRGVSQGRDSLGSIFIWASGNGGIQYDNCNCDGYSNSIYTVSVGSVLGDGQRPRYSEGCAAILTTTYSSRASSDVQIVTTDLHHHCTDKHTGTSASAPLAAGMAALALEANPALTWRDLQHLIIRASKPAHLQAEDWAENGVGRRVSHYYGYGLLDAGLLVQEAVAWAGTRPQEKCSVKVLQAPRDIGSKLTISTDVVSCSRSIRSLEHVQVQLSLSYSRRGDLLVALSSPTGTTSTLVTVRPYDTSQEGYKDWTFMSTHFWDENPKGTWTLHLENRGNAHNTVLSLLSPGQLTKLILHLHGTDEDMTSRRSAASAMDACLRWDEQGACEECGSSLYAHQHSCLSYCPPRYYGRTRSATATDTAHVCAQCHPSCYTCRGASANNCTSCPSTHSFEELSHACS
;
A
#
# COMPACT_ATOMS: atom_id res chain seq x y z
N GLN A 1 -74.29 12.69 -1.92
CA GLN A 1 -74.16 11.26 -2.27
C GLN A 1 -72.67 11.01 -2.49
N VAL A 2 -72.04 10.17 -1.67
CA VAL A 2 -70.61 9.83 -1.84
C VAL A 2 -70.56 8.63 -2.79
N LEU A 3 -69.95 8.82 -3.96
CA LEU A 3 -70.02 7.85 -5.06
C LEU A 3 -69.10 6.64 -4.87
N TRP A 4 -68.05 6.75 -4.05
CA TRP A 4 -67.32 5.60 -3.49
C TRP A 4 -66.48 6.04 -2.29
N PHE A 5 -66.14 5.06 -1.45
CA PHE A 5 -65.16 5.16 -0.38
C PHE A 5 -64.43 3.81 -0.28
N GLU A 6 -63.10 3.84 -0.16
CA GLU A 6 -62.27 2.64 0.01
C GLU A 6 -61.33 2.85 1.20
N GLN A 7 -61.24 1.83 2.03
CA GLN A 7 -60.34 1.81 3.18
C GLN A 7 -58.88 1.79 2.72
N GLN A 8 -58.10 2.79 3.13
CA GLN A 8 -56.70 2.89 2.76
C GLN A 8 -55.88 1.80 3.47
N THR A 9 -55.15 1.01 2.67
CA THR A 9 -54.13 0.08 3.16
C THR A 9 -52.74 0.70 2.99
N LEU A 10 -51.89 0.54 4.01
CA LEU A 10 -50.50 0.99 3.99
C LEU A 10 -49.76 0.32 2.83
N LYS A 11 -49.39 1.09 1.81
CA LYS A 11 -48.56 0.61 0.70
C LYS A 11 -47.09 0.83 1.04
N ARG A 12 -46.32 -0.26 1.16
CA ARG A 12 -44.86 -0.21 1.29
C ARG A 12 -44.28 0.21 -0.07
N ARG A 13 -43.59 1.35 -0.13
CA ARG A 13 -42.94 1.87 -1.34
C ARG A 13 -41.50 2.26 -0.98
N THR A 14 -40.55 1.76 -1.75
CA THR A 14 -39.13 2.17 -1.67
C THR A 14 -38.89 3.32 -2.65
N LYS A 15 -38.15 4.34 -2.24
CA LYS A 15 -37.69 5.39 -3.15
C LYS A 15 -36.74 4.73 -4.15
N ARG A 16 -37.02 4.82 -5.46
CA ARG A 16 -36.07 4.38 -6.50
C ARG A 16 -34.92 5.40 -6.54
N GLY A 17 -33.92 5.22 -5.70
CA GLY A 17 -32.55 5.63 -6.01
C GLY A 17 -31.88 4.47 -6.73
N ALA A 18 -31.01 4.72 -7.71
CA ALA A 18 -30.11 3.68 -8.21
C ALA A 18 -29.39 3.08 -6.98
N GLY A 19 -29.54 1.78 -6.75
CA GLY A 19 -29.14 1.14 -5.49
C GLY A 19 -27.63 1.00 -5.40
N VAL A 20 -26.95 2.08 -4.99
CA VAL A 20 -25.52 2.08 -4.64
C VAL A 20 -25.26 1.37 -3.31
N VAL A 21 -26.28 1.28 -2.46
CA VAL A 21 -26.22 0.63 -1.15
C VAL A 21 -26.58 -0.86 -1.29
N PRO A 22 -25.68 -1.79 -0.92
CA PRO A 22 -25.95 -3.22 -0.94
C PRO A 22 -27.15 -3.63 -0.07
N THR A 23 -27.88 -4.65 -0.52
CA THR A 23 -29.07 -5.15 0.19
C THR A 23 -28.78 -6.24 1.24
N ASP A 24 -27.50 -6.57 1.43
CA ASP A 24 -27.04 -7.66 2.28
C ASP A 24 -27.36 -7.42 3.76
N PRO A 25 -27.74 -8.47 4.51
CA PRO A 25 -28.35 -8.32 5.84
C PRO A 25 -27.42 -7.67 6.87
N TRP A 26 -26.10 -7.77 6.72
CA TRP A 26 -25.10 -7.22 7.62
C TRP A 26 -24.38 -5.99 7.04
N PHE A 27 -24.69 -5.54 5.82
CA PHE A 27 -24.18 -4.26 5.31
C PHE A 27 -24.53 -3.07 6.23
N PRO A 28 -25.74 -3.00 6.86
CA PRO A 28 -26.03 -1.98 7.88
C PRO A 28 -25.15 -2.05 9.13
N LYS A 29 -24.39 -3.13 9.36
CA LYS A 29 -23.40 -3.22 10.45
C LYS A 29 -21.99 -2.83 10.01
N GLN A 30 -21.73 -2.71 8.70
CA GLN A 30 -20.45 -2.28 8.15
C GLN A 30 -20.29 -0.76 8.26
N TRP A 31 -20.24 -0.27 9.50
CA TRP A 31 -20.22 1.13 9.91
C TRP A 31 -19.15 1.96 9.19
N TYR A 32 -18.05 1.32 8.79
CA TYR A 32 -16.91 1.92 8.10
C TYR A 32 -17.15 2.17 6.59
N MET A 33 -18.29 1.72 6.03
CA MET A 33 -18.63 1.87 4.60
C MET A 33 -20.03 2.41 4.32
N ASN A 34 -20.88 2.57 5.34
CA ASN A 34 -22.32 2.77 5.15
C ASN A 34 -22.82 4.17 5.57
N ASN A 35 -21.93 5.15 5.76
CA ASN A 35 -22.21 6.48 6.32
C ASN A 35 -22.76 6.51 7.77
N ASP A 36 -22.68 5.43 8.55
CA ASP A 36 -23.08 5.45 9.96
C ASP A 36 -22.14 6.28 10.83
N ILE A 37 -20.89 6.43 10.40
CA ILE A 37 -19.92 7.35 11.01
C ILE A 37 -19.48 8.43 10.00
N SER A 38 -19.00 9.55 10.53
CA SER A 38 -18.47 10.64 9.71
C SER A 38 -17.14 11.15 10.30
N PRO A 39 -16.04 11.09 9.54
CA PRO A 39 -15.93 10.48 8.21
C PRO A 39 -16.06 8.95 8.29
N ASP A 40 -16.50 8.31 7.21
CA ASP A 40 -16.27 6.88 6.95
C ASP A 40 -15.17 6.73 5.88
N LEU A 41 -14.98 5.53 5.30
CA LEU A 41 -14.00 5.32 4.21
C LEU A 41 -14.47 5.85 2.84
N ASN A 42 -15.66 6.45 2.77
CA ASN A 42 -16.27 7.04 1.58
C ASN A 42 -16.44 6.03 0.42
N ILE A 43 -16.66 4.75 0.76
CA ILE A 43 -16.83 3.64 -0.20
C ILE A 43 -18.05 3.86 -1.10
N LEU A 44 -19.19 4.27 -0.51
CA LEU A 44 -20.41 4.55 -1.26
C LEU A 44 -20.22 5.65 -2.31
N THR A 45 -19.30 6.60 -2.10
CA THR A 45 -18.97 7.59 -3.13
C THR A 45 -18.24 6.96 -4.31
N ALA A 46 -17.28 6.06 -4.06
CA ALA A 46 -16.61 5.32 -5.14
C ALA A 46 -17.61 4.44 -5.93
N TRP A 47 -18.47 3.70 -5.23
CA TRP A 47 -19.51 2.87 -5.86
C TRP A 47 -20.53 3.71 -6.64
N SER A 48 -20.90 4.90 -6.14
CA SER A 48 -21.81 5.81 -6.87
C SER A 48 -21.24 6.32 -8.20
N ARG A 49 -19.91 6.25 -8.36
CA ARG A 49 -19.19 6.58 -9.60
C ARG A 49 -19.01 5.36 -10.52
N GLY A 50 -19.48 4.18 -10.10
CA GLY A 50 -19.47 2.94 -10.89
C GLY A 50 -18.27 2.03 -10.64
N TYR A 51 -17.37 2.36 -9.71
CA TYR A 51 -16.19 1.55 -9.41
C TYR A 51 -16.51 0.56 -8.29
N THR A 52 -16.30 -0.72 -8.53
CA THR A 52 -16.69 -1.85 -7.67
C THR A 52 -15.59 -2.92 -7.56
N GLY A 53 -14.42 -2.68 -8.15
CA GLY A 53 -13.28 -3.58 -8.24
C GLY A 53 -13.26 -4.45 -9.50
N LEU A 54 -14.17 -4.22 -10.45
CA LEU A 54 -14.34 -5.08 -11.62
C LEU A 54 -13.03 -5.18 -12.44
N GLY A 55 -12.66 -6.40 -12.81
CA GLY A 55 -11.45 -6.67 -13.59
C GLY A 55 -10.15 -6.68 -12.78
N VAL A 56 -10.21 -6.36 -11.49
CA VAL A 56 -9.04 -6.42 -10.60
C VAL A 56 -9.01 -7.76 -9.87
N VAL A 57 -7.90 -8.48 -10.00
CA VAL A 57 -7.54 -9.68 -9.25
C VAL A 57 -6.64 -9.33 -8.05
N LEU A 58 -6.98 -9.84 -6.86
CA LEU A 58 -6.20 -9.72 -5.63
C LEU A 58 -6.00 -11.09 -4.97
N THR A 59 -4.99 -11.21 -4.11
CA THR A 59 -4.80 -12.39 -3.25
C THR A 59 -4.54 -12.01 -1.80
N ILE A 60 -5.05 -12.85 -0.89
CA ILE A 60 -4.75 -12.80 0.54
C ILE A 60 -3.61 -13.79 0.83
N LEU A 61 -2.47 -13.32 1.35
CA LEU A 61 -1.33 -14.15 1.73
C LEU A 61 -1.42 -14.50 3.22
N ASP A 62 -1.97 -15.67 3.57
CA ASP A 62 -2.39 -15.94 4.96
C ASP A 62 -2.50 -17.45 5.30
N ASP A 63 -3.43 -17.83 6.17
CA ASP A 63 -3.70 -19.19 6.65
C ASP A 63 -4.64 -20.03 5.75
N GLY A 64 -5.10 -19.43 4.64
CA GLY A 64 -5.96 -20.05 3.63
C GLY A 64 -7.18 -19.20 3.30
N LEU A 65 -8.00 -19.68 2.35
CA LEU A 65 -9.25 -19.03 1.96
C LEU A 65 -10.33 -20.08 1.72
N GLU A 66 -11.42 -20.01 2.46
CA GLU A 66 -12.59 -20.87 2.30
C GLU A 66 -13.29 -20.54 0.97
N LYS A 67 -12.76 -21.11 -0.13
CA LYS A 67 -13.13 -20.76 -1.50
C LYS A 67 -14.59 -21.05 -1.84
N ASP A 68 -15.20 -21.93 -1.08
CA ASP A 68 -16.60 -22.31 -1.18
C ASP A 68 -17.52 -21.54 -0.21
N HIS A 69 -17.00 -20.57 0.54
CA HIS A 69 -17.80 -19.62 1.31
C HIS A 69 -18.85 -18.99 0.37
N PRO A 70 -20.16 -19.02 0.71
CA PRO A 70 -21.21 -18.61 -0.23
C PRO A 70 -21.14 -17.13 -0.62
N ASP A 71 -20.49 -16.33 0.21
CA ASP A 71 -20.23 -14.91 -0.02
C ASP A 71 -18.88 -14.63 -0.71
N LEU A 72 -18.06 -15.65 -1.02
CA LEU A 72 -16.79 -15.52 -1.74
C LEU A 72 -16.78 -16.29 -3.06
N ALA A 73 -17.50 -17.41 -3.15
CA ALA A 73 -17.38 -18.39 -4.23
C ALA A 73 -17.57 -17.80 -5.65
N ALA A 74 -18.40 -16.78 -5.83
CA ALA A 74 -18.58 -16.13 -7.14
C ALA A 74 -17.38 -15.25 -7.56
N ASN A 75 -16.65 -14.72 -6.57
CA ASN A 75 -15.48 -13.88 -6.76
C ASN A 75 -14.16 -14.66 -6.63
N TYR A 76 -14.20 -15.90 -6.13
CA TYR A 76 -13.02 -16.75 -6.02
C TYR A 76 -12.32 -16.93 -7.36
N ASP A 77 -10.99 -16.86 -7.34
CA ASP A 77 -10.13 -17.08 -8.48
C ASP A 77 -9.02 -18.10 -8.16
N PRO A 78 -9.05 -19.30 -8.78
CA PRO A 78 -8.03 -20.31 -8.56
C PRO A 78 -6.65 -19.91 -9.12
N GLN A 79 -6.58 -19.03 -10.12
CA GLN A 79 -5.29 -18.52 -10.61
C GLN A 79 -4.66 -17.50 -9.66
N ALA A 80 -5.43 -16.95 -8.74
CA ALA A 80 -4.93 -16.10 -7.66
C ALA A 80 -4.63 -16.90 -6.38
N SER A 81 -4.65 -18.24 -6.43
CA SER A 81 -4.61 -19.09 -5.24
C SER A 81 -3.57 -20.19 -5.31
N TYR A 82 -3.02 -20.57 -4.15
CA TYR A 82 -2.13 -21.74 -4.00
C TYR A 82 -1.95 -22.11 -2.52
N ASP A 83 -1.71 -23.38 -2.21
CA ASP A 83 -1.29 -23.83 -0.87
C ASP A 83 0.19 -24.22 -0.87
N PHE A 84 1.02 -23.40 -0.25
CA PHE A 84 2.46 -23.69 -0.09
C PHE A 84 2.75 -24.55 1.14
N ASN A 85 1.83 -24.66 2.10
CA ASN A 85 1.99 -25.56 3.24
C ASN A 85 1.80 -27.03 2.85
N SER A 86 0.87 -27.32 1.95
CA SER A 86 0.58 -28.67 1.44
C SER A 86 1.14 -28.92 0.02
N ASN A 87 1.58 -27.86 -0.66
CA ASN A 87 2.11 -27.85 -2.03
C ASN A 87 1.13 -28.36 -3.08
N ASP A 88 -0.05 -27.75 -3.11
CA ASP A 88 -1.11 -28.05 -4.07
C ASP A 88 -1.93 -26.78 -4.38
N PRO A 89 -2.79 -26.76 -5.43
CA PRO A 89 -3.48 -25.54 -5.84
C PRO A 89 -4.69 -25.16 -4.98
N ASP A 90 -5.07 -25.95 -3.97
CA ASP A 90 -6.26 -25.71 -3.14
C ASP A 90 -5.91 -24.95 -1.86
N PRO A 91 -6.27 -23.66 -1.72
CA PRO A 91 -5.97 -22.87 -0.53
C PRO A 91 -6.95 -23.12 0.63
N GLN A 92 -7.76 -24.18 0.60
CA GLN A 92 -8.78 -24.43 1.62
C GLN A 92 -8.14 -24.42 3.02
N PRO A 93 -8.69 -23.65 3.97
CA PRO A 93 -8.24 -23.68 5.35
C PRO A 93 -8.44 -25.07 5.93
N ARG A 94 -7.48 -25.50 6.74
CA ARG A 94 -7.62 -26.75 7.50
C ARG A 94 -8.51 -26.49 8.71
N TYR A 95 -9.69 -27.13 8.74
CA TYR A 95 -10.55 -27.16 9.92
C TYR A 95 -9.97 -28.07 11.00
N GLY A 96 -10.11 -27.70 12.27
CA GLY A 96 -9.56 -28.48 13.37
C GLY A 96 -9.84 -27.89 14.74
N ASP A 97 -9.25 -28.48 15.78
CA ASP A 97 -9.52 -28.05 17.16
C ASP A 97 -9.13 -26.58 17.39
N GLY A 98 -10.16 -25.76 17.62
CA GLY A 98 -10.04 -24.32 17.84
C GLY A 98 -10.06 -23.45 16.59
N ASP A 99 -10.31 -24.04 15.40
CA ASP A 99 -10.54 -23.36 14.11
C ASP A 99 -9.61 -22.16 13.87
N LYS A 100 -8.31 -22.36 14.01
CA LYS A 100 -7.34 -21.25 14.04
C LYS A 100 -7.11 -20.58 12.69
N ASN A 101 -7.47 -21.23 11.59
CA ASN A 101 -7.18 -20.80 10.22
C ASN A 101 -8.29 -19.91 9.63
N TRP A 102 -8.88 -19.04 10.45
CA TRP A 102 -9.99 -18.18 10.03
C TRP A 102 -9.54 -16.90 9.34
N HIS A 103 -8.29 -16.53 9.50
CA HIS A 103 -7.83 -15.17 9.30
C HIS A 103 -7.87 -14.74 7.84
N GLY A 104 -7.39 -15.57 6.91
CA GLY A 104 -7.42 -15.28 5.49
C GLY A 104 -8.84 -15.21 4.91
N THR A 105 -9.77 -16.05 5.41
CA THR A 105 -11.18 -16.01 5.00
C THR A 105 -11.87 -14.72 5.44
N ARG A 106 -11.56 -14.21 6.65
CA ARG A 106 -12.08 -12.92 7.12
C ARG A 106 -11.54 -11.75 6.29
N CYS A 107 -10.23 -11.74 6.03
CA CYS A 107 -9.59 -10.71 5.21
C CYS A 107 -10.15 -10.71 3.77
N ALA A 108 -10.39 -11.88 3.18
CA ALA A 108 -10.96 -12.00 1.83
C ALA A 108 -12.36 -11.38 1.73
N GLY A 109 -13.22 -11.57 2.73
CA GLY A 109 -14.56 -10.98 2.77
C GLY A 109 -14.55 -9.46 2.82
N GLU A 110 -13.60 -8.85 3.54
CA GLU A 110 -13.47 -7.39 3.58
C GLU A 110 -13.15 -6.80 2.21
N VAL A 111 -12.37 -7.53 1.41
CA VAL A 111 -12.00 -7.12 0.05
C VAL A 111 -13.16 -7.37 -0.91
N ALA A 112 -13.64 -8.60 -1.01
CA ALA A 112 -14.42 -9.06 -2.16
C ALA A 112 -15.61 -9.98 -1.80
N ALA A 113 -16.19 -9.85 -0.60
CA ALA A 113 -17.51 -10.43 -0.34
C ALA A 113 -18.54 -9.93 -1.35
N VAL A 114 -19.37 -10.85 -1.85
CA VAL A 114 -20.30 -10.60 -2.97
C VAL A 114 -21.45 -9.73 -2.50
N ALA A 115 -21.65 -8.57 -3.13
CA ALA A 115 -22.78 -7.71 -2.81
C ALA A 115 -24.10 -8.21 -3.43
N ASN A 116 -25.20 -7.92 -2.77
CA ASN A 116 -26.59 -8.15 -3.17
C ASN A 116 -26.95 -9.64 -3.38
N ASN A 117 -26.33 -10.54 -2.62
CA ASN A 117 -26.66 -11.96 -2.61
C ASN A 117 -27.51 -12.37 -1.39
N GLY A 118 -27.71 -11.46 -0.42
CA GLY A 118 -28.50 -11.71 0.79
C GLY A 118 -27.74 -12.48 1.87
N ILE A 119 -26.41 -12.52 1.80
CA ILE A 119 -25.50 -13.23 2.70
C ILE A 119 -24.55 -12.21 3.32
N CYS A 120 -24.23 -12.38 4.60
CA CYS A 120 -23.32 -11.50 5.35
C CYS A 120 -23.46 -10.00 4.97
N GLY A 121 -22.39 -9.38 4.47
CA GLY A 121 -22.30 -7.97 4.09
C GLY A 121 -21.83 -7.82 2.63
N ALA A 122 -20.97 -6.85 2.36
CA ALA A 122 -20.32 -6.70 1.06
C ALA A 122 -18.82 -6.39 1.24
N GLY A 123 -17.99 -6.79 0.30
CA GLY A 123 -16.59 -6.39 0.24
C GLY A 123 -16.44 -4.98 -0.31
N VAL A 124 -15.36 -4.28 0.03
CA VAL A 124 -15.04 -2.94 -0.51
C VAL A 124 -15.03 -2.94 -2.04
N ALA A 125 -14.48 -4.00 -2.63
CA ALA A 125 -14.36 -4.26 -4.05
C ALA A 125 -15.16 -5.52 -4.42
N TYR A 126 -16.47 -5.50 -4.18
CA TYR A 126 -17.36 -6.66 -4.28
C TYR A 126 -17.49 -7.30 -5.69
N ASN A 127 -16.92 -6.71 -6.74
CA ASN A 127 -16.81 -7.30 -8.08
C ASN A 127 -15.38 -7.67 -8.49
N ALA A 128 -14.40 -7.48 -7.60
CA ALA A 128 -13.04 -7.96 -7.80
C ALA A 128 -12.97 -9.48 -7.72
N LYS A 129 -11.92 -10.04 -8.33
CA LYS A 129 -11.54 -11.44 -8.15
C LYS A 129 -10.61 -11.58 -6.96
N ILE A 130 -10.83 -12.62 -6.16
CA ILE A 130 -10.09 -12.86 -4.92
C ILE A 130 -9.54 -14.28 -4.88
N GLY A 131 -8.25 -14.40 -4.60
CA GLY A 131 -7.58 -15.65 -4.30
C GLY A 131 -7.05 -15.70 -2.88
N GLY A 132 -6.58 -16.88 -2.49
CA GLY A 132 -5.97 -17.12 -1.20
C GLY A 132 -4.69 -17.91 -1.35
N VAL A 133 -3.65 -17.51 -0.63
CA VAL A 133 -2.42 -18.27 -0.51
C VAL A 133 -2.33 -18.81 0.91
N ARG A 134 -2.44 -20.12 1.05
CA ARG A 134 -2.23 -20.81 2.33
C ARG A 134 -0.74 -21.01 2.53
N MET A 135 -0.17 -20.17 3.40
CA MET A 135 1.25 -20.19 3.73
C MET A 135 1.51 -20.12 5.23
N LEU A 136 0.58 -19.60 6.05
CA LEU A 136 0.74 -19.43 7.50
C LEU A 136 0.37 -20.67 8.35
N ASP A 137 -0.23 -21.72 7.77
CA ASP A 137 -0.63 -22.93 8.50
C ASP A 137 0.45 -24.03 8.46
N GLY A 138 1.70 -23.62 8.66
CA GLY A 138 2.87 -24.50 8.60
C GLY A 138 4.19 -23.74 8.82
N PRO A 139 5.35 -24.42 8.66
CA PRO A 139 6.64 -23.77 8.77
C PRO A 139 6.82 -22.66 7.72
N ILE A 140 7.16 -21.45 8.17
CA ILE A 140 7.49 -20.32 7.31
C ILE A 140 8.98 -20.28 7.08
N THR A 141 9.37 -20.21 5.81
CA THR A 141 10.77 -20.10 5.39
C THR A 141 10.85 -19.04 4.29
N ASP A 142 12.04 -18.47 4.10
CA ASP A 142 12.30 -17.46 3.07
C ASP A 142 11.84 -17.90 1.66
N VAL A 143 11.96 -19.19 1.33
CA VAL A 143 11.47 -19.71 0.04
C VAL A 143 9.94 -19.71 -0.06
N VAL A 144 9.23 -20.05 1.02
CA VAL A 144 7.76 -20.03 1.05
C VAL A 144 7.26 -18.60 0.90
N GLU A 145 7.85 -17.66 1.63
CA GLU A 145 7.55 -16.23 1.51
C GLU A 145 7.82 -15.72 0.08
N ALA A 146 8.99 -16.03 -0.48
CA ALA A 146 9.36 -15.61 -1.84
C ALA A 146 8.43 -16.17 -2.92
N GLN A 147 8.01 -17.43 -2.78
CA GLN A 147 7.08 -18.07 -3.70
C GLN A 147 5.68 -17.46 -3.59
N ALA A 148 5.18 -17.23 -2.37
CA ALA A 148 3.90 -16.58 -2.12
C ALA A 148 3.87 -15.15 -2.71
N LEU A 149 4.92 -14.36 -2.48
CA LEU A 149 5.07 -13.00 -3.01
C LEU A 149 5.21 -12.96 -4.55
N SER A 150 5.65 -14.06 -5.16
CA SER A 150 5.87 -14.16 -6.62
C SER A 150 4.72 -14.84 -7.36
N LEU A 151 3.69 -15.33 -6.65
CA LEU A 151 2.62 -16.13 -7.24
C LEU A 151 1.93 -15.36 -8.36
N HIS A 152 2.01 -15.89 -9.59
CA HIS A 152 1.32 -15.39 -10.78
C HIS A 152 1.27 -13.86 -10.90
N SER A 153 2.41 -13.19 -10.76
CA SER A 153 2.51 -11.71 -10.73
C SER A 153 2.08 -10.96 -12.00
N GLN A 154 1.78 -11.67 -13.09
CA GLN A 154 1.15 -11.09 -14.28
C GLN A 154 -0.38 -11.14 -14.25
N HIS A 155 -0.95 -12.01 -13.40
CA HIS A 155 -2.39 -12.18 -13.23
C HIS A 155 -2.90 -11.45 -11.98
N ILE A 156 -2.18 -11.60 -10.86
CA ILE A 156 -2.52 -10.96 -9.58
C ILE A 156 -2.03 -9.51 -9.58
N HIS A 157 -2.94 -8.57 -9.30
CA HIS A 157 -2.56 -7.16 -9.23
C HIS A 157 -2.11 -6.72 -7.84
N ILE A 158 -2.84 -7.17 -6.80
CA ILE A 158 -2.63 -6.73 -5.41
C ILE A 158 -2.48 -7.95 -4.50
N TYR A 159 -1.50 -7.89 -3.62
CA TYR A 159 -1.23 -8.87 -2.57
C TYR A 159 -1.49 -8.19 -1.24
N SER A 160 -2.38 -8.75 -0.43
CA SER A 160 -2.66 -8.27 0.92
C SER A 160 -2.07 -9.25 1.93
N ALA A 161 -1.30 -8.74 2.88
CA ALA A 161 -0.67 -9.54 3.93
C ALA A 161 -0.69 -8.81 5.27
N SER A 162 -0.77 -9.60 6.33
CA SER A 162 -0.87 -9.10 7.71
C SER A 162 0.03 -9.89 8.67
N TRP A 163 1.15 -10.40 8.14
CA TRP A 163 2.16 -11.15 8.87
C TRP A 163 3.52 -10.44 8.81
N GLY A 164 4.41 -10.81 9.71
CA GLY A 164 5.73 -10.21 9.86
C GLY A 164 6.48 -10.90 11.02
N PRO A 165 7.54 -10.27 11.53
CA PRO A 165 8.22 -10.71 12.74
C PRO A 165 7.27 -10.72 13.95
N GLU A 166 7.73 -11.29 15.06
CA GLU A 166 6.94 -11.27 16.29
C GLU A 166 6.81 -9.84 16.85
N ASP A 167 5.57 -9.40 17.06
CA ASP A 167 5.17 -8.09 17.60
C ASP A 167 5.44 -7.94 19.12
N ASP A 168 6.65 -8.31 19.57
CA ASP A 168 7.00 -8.45 20.99
C ASP A 168 7.73 -7.23 21.58
N GLY A 169 7.97 -6.18 20.78
CA GLY A 169 8.70 -4.99 21.20
C GLY A 169 10.21 -5.19 21.27
N LYS A 170 10.75 -6.28 20.73
CA LYS A 170 12.18 -6.64 20.84
C LYS A 170 12.78 -7.08 19.52
N THR A 171 12.00 -7.78 18.71
CA THR A 171 12.42 -8.36 17.44
C THR A 171 12.81 -7.26 16.46
N VAL A 172 13.85 -7.53 15.66
CA VAL A 172 14.25 -6.74 14.49
C VAL A 172 14.56 -7.76 13.42
N ASP A 173 13.68 -7.89 12.45
CA ASP A 173 13.77 -8.90 11.41
C ASP A 173 13.00 -8.46 10.16
N GLY A 174 13.25 -9.11 9.04
CA GLY A 174 12.66 -8.74 7.76
C GLY A 174 12.78 -9.84 6.72
N PRO A 175 12.46 -9.54 5.45
CA PRO A 175 12.53 -10.53 4.39
C PRO A 175 13.96 -11.08 4.24
N GLY A 176 14.06 -12.40 4.08
CA GLY A 176 15.29 -13.05 3.65
C GLY A 176 15.68 -12.67 2.22
N GLU A 177 16.78 -13.23 1.72
CA GLU A 177 17.32 -12.87 0.40
C GLU A 177 16.32 -13.18 -0.73
N LEU A 178 15.59 -14.29 -0.63
CA LEU A 178 14.63 -14.69 -1.65
C LEU A 178 13.36 -13.82 -1.58
N ALA A 179 12.82 -13.56 -0.39
CA ALA A 179 11.66 -12.72 -0.21
C ALA A 179 11.94 -11.26 -0.63
N ALA A 180 13.12 -10.73 -0.31
CA ALA A 180 13.54 -9.40 -0.75
C ALA A 180 13.67 -9.33 -2.28
N ALA A 181 14.22 -10.37 -2.91
CA ALA A 181 14.28 -10.48 -4.36
C ALA A 181 12.88 -10.62 -5.00
N ALA A 182 11.96 -11.31 -4.34
CA ALA A 182 10.57 -11.46 -4.77
C ALA A 182 9.84 -10.11 -4.76
N PHE A 183 9.98 -9.30 -3.70
CA PHE A 183 9.44 -7.94 -3.67
C PHE A 183 9.98 -7.09 -4.84
N HIS A 184 11.31 -7.05 -5.00
CA HIS A 184 11.93 -6.28 -6.08
C HIS A 184 11.45 -6.74 -7.47
N ARG A 185 11.35 -8.05 -7.69
CA ARG A 185 10.83 -8.61 -8.94
C ARG A 185 9.36 -8.26 -9.14
N GLY A 186 8.53 -8.38 -8.10
CA GLY A 186 7.12 -8.03 -8.11
C GLY A 186 6.90 -6.59 -8.57
N VAL A 187 7.56 -5.61 -7.94
CA VAL A 187 7.39 -4.20 -8.32
C VAL A 187 8.03 -3.83 -9.66
N SER A 188 9.03 -4.60 -10.12
CA SER A 188 9.73 -4.32 -11.39
C SER A 188 9.09 -4.98 -12.60
N GLN A 189 8.48 -6.15 -12.43
CA GLN A 189 8.06 -7.02 -13.52
C GLN A 189 6.58 -7.40 -13.44
N GLY A 190 5.98 -7.42 -12.25
CA GLY A 190 4.55 -7.73 -12.08
C GLY A 190 3.66 -6.76 -12.84
N ARG A 191 2.44 -7.21 -13.17
CA ARG A 191 1.43 -6.43 -13.91
C ARG A 191 2.00 -5.77 -15.18
N ASP A 192 2.63 -6.55 -16.05
CA ASP A 192 3.25 -6.04 -17.29
C ASP A 192 4.27 -4.90 -17.05
N SER A 193 5.07 -4.99 -15.99
CA SER A 193 6.03 -3.95 -15.53
C SER A 193 5.41 -2.69 -14.91
N LEU A 194 4.11 -2.66 -14.63
CA LEU A 194 3.50 -1.64 -13.76
C LEU A 194 3.87 -1.85 -12.29
N GLY A 195 4.20 -3.09 -11.94
CA GLY A 195 4.60 -3.53 -10.61
C GLY A 195 3.43 -4.03 -9.77
N SER A 196 3.63 -5.22 -9.17
CA SER A 196 2.75 -5.77 -8.15
C SER A 196 2.58 -4.78 -7.00
N ILE A 197 1.36 -4.70 -6.46
CA ILE A 197 1.05 -3.87 -5.31
C ILE A 197 0.99 -4.75 -4.06
N PHE A 198 1.81 -4.44 -3.07
CA PHE A 198 1.83 -5.14 -1.79
C PHE A 198 1.23 -4.22 -0.71
N ILE A 199 0.10 -4.63 -0.12
CA ILE A 199 -0.53 -3.92 1.00
C ILE A 199 -0.24 -4.70 2.27
N TRP A 200 0.26 -4.01 3.30
CA TRP A 200 0.77 -4.64 4.51
C TRP A 200 0.18 -4.03 5.76
N ALA A 201 -0.24 -4.85 6.72
CA ALA A 201 -0.61 -4.37 8.04
C ALA A 201 0.63 -3.87 8.79
N SER A 202 0.49 -2.80 9.58
CA SER A 202 1.63 -2.21 10.28
C SER A 202 2.07 -2.95 11.56
N GLY A 203 1.38 -4.02 12.00
CA GLY A 203 1.71 -4.76 13.23
C GLY A 203 0.81 -4.44 14.43
N ASN A 204 0.78 -5.34 15.42
CA ASN A 204 -0.11 -5.33 16.60
C ASN A 204 0.65 -5.22 17.95
N GLY A 205 1.94 -4.89 17.92
CA GLY A 205 2.85 -4.79 19.08
C GLY A 205 2.79 -3.48 19.87
N GLY A 206 1.76 -2.65 19.67
CA GLY A 206 1.65 -1.33 20.30
C GLY A 206 1.61 -1.37 21.84
N ILE A 207 1.07 -2.44 22.44
CA ILE A 207 1.06 -2.64 23.91
C ILE A 207 2.47 -3.00 24.41
N GLN A 208 3.26 -3.65 23.57
CA GLN A 208 4.64 -4.03 23.78
C GLN A 208 5.61 -2.88 23.47
N TYR A 209 5.10 -1.69 23.14
CA TYR A 209 5.88 -0.54 22.70
C TYR A 209 6.76 -0.87 21.49
N ASP A 210 6.25 -1.72 20.60
CA ASP A 210 6.95 -2.02 19.36
C ASP A 210 6.87 -0.89 18.34
N ASN A 211 7.70 -0.98 17.31
CA ASN A 211 7.83 0.01 16.27
C ASN A 211 8.01 -0.70 14.92
N CYS A 212 7.07 -0.48 14.01
CA CYS A 212 7.05 -1.18 12.73
C CYS A 212 8.21 -0.89 11.78
N ASN A 213 9.11 0.05 12.10
CA ASN A 213 10.37 0.22 11.39
C ASN A 213 11.42 -0.85 11.79
N CYS A 214 11.11 -1.71 12.76
CA CYS A 214 11.83 -2.93 13.12
C CYS A 214 11.29 -4.18 12.40
N ASP A 215 10.18 -4.04 11.67
CA ASP A 215 9.64 -5.03 10.75
C ASP A 215 10.06 -4.67 9.31
N GLY A 216 10.92 -5.49 8.71
CA GLY A 216 11.43 -5.27 7.36
C GLY A 216 10.41 -5.47 6.24
N TYR A 217 9.24 -6.07 6.52
CA TYR A 217 8.13 -6.17 5.58
C TYR A 217 7.34 -4.86 5.55
N SER A 218 6.87 -4.39 6.70
CA SER A 218 6.13 -3.14 6.84
C SER A 218 6.98 -1.90 6.49
N ASN A 219 8.29 -1.91 6.77
CA ASN A 219 9.20 -0.79 6.43
C ASN A 219 9.79 -0.85 5.01
N SER A 220 9.47 -1.87 4.21
CA SER A 220 9.88 -1.93 2.82
C SER A 220 9.29 -0.77 2.00
N ILE A 221 10.07 -0.20 1.07
CA ILE A 221 9.53 0.80 0.12
C ILE A 221 8.52 0.19 -0.85
N TYR A 222 8.56 -1.13 -1.01
CA TYR A 222 7.73 -1.88 -1.96
C TYR A 222 6.35 -2.21 -1.39
N THR A 223 6.13 -1.99 -0.10
CA THR A 223 4.86 -2.25 0.58
C THR A 223 4.15 -0.96 0.93
N VAL A 224 2.83 -0.98 0.91
CA VAL A 224 1.97 0.07 1.46
C VAL A 224 1.65 -0.36 2.89
N SER A 225 2.35 0.20 3.86
CA SER A 225 2.09 -0.04 5.28
C SER A 225 0.84 0.72 5.74
N VAL A 226 -0.11 -0.01 6.34
CA VAL A 226 -1.44 0.48 6.73
C VAL A 226 -1.61 0.35 8.24
N GLY A 227 -1.81 1.49 8.90
CA GLY A 227 -2.17 1.57 10.32
C GLY A 227 -3.67 1.42 10.56
N SER A 228 -4.07 1.48 11.83
CA SER A 228 -5.49 1.36 12.25
C SER A 228 -5.98 2.54 13.06
N VAL A 229 -7.25 2.88 12.87
CA VAL A 229 -8.00 3.80 13.74
C VAL A 229 -9.34 3.19 14.15
N LEU A 230 -9.83 3.60 15.32
CA LEU A 230 -11.17 3.28 15.80
C LEU A 230 -12.21 4.26 15.25
N GLY A 231 -13.50 3.91 15.33
CA GLY A 231 -14.58 4.77 14.85
C GLY A 231 -14.70 6.15 15.53
N ASP A 232 -14.08 6.33 16.71
CA ASP A 232 -14.02 7.62 17.41
C ASP A 232 -12.76 8.45 17.08
N GLY A 233 -11.94 7.99 16.14
CA GLY A 233 -10.70 8.65 15.72
C GLY A 233 -9.51 8.41 16.65
N GLN A 234 -9.64 7.58 17.70
CA GLN A 234 -8.53 7.23 18.59
C GLN A 234 -7.71 6.07 18.03
N ARG A 235 -6.42 6.06 18.39
CA ARG A 235 -5.50 4.97 18.09
C ARG A 235 -5.87 3.72 18.90
N PRO A 236 -6.01 2.54 18.27
CA PRO A 236 -6.08 1.28 19.00
C PRO A 236 -4.76 1.00 19.72
N ARG A 237 -4.82 0.48 20.95
CA ARG A 237 -3.61 0.22 21.76
C ARG A 237 -2.64 -0.78 21.12
N TYR A 238 -3.14 -1.71 20.32
CA TYR A 238 -2.31 -2.68 19.60
C TYR A 238 -1.56 -2.05 18.42
N SER A 239 -2.06 -0.96 17.83
CA SER A 239 -1.48 -0.43 16.59
C SER A 239 -0.06 0.04 16.84
N GLU A 240 0.91 -0.48 16.10
CA GLU A 240 2.27 0.06 16.10
C GLU A 240 2.33 1.41 15.38
N GLY A 241 3.34 2.21 15.73
CA GLY A 241 3.65 3.45 15.02
C GLY A 241 5.07 3.44 14.50
N CYS A 242 5.27 3.92 13.28
CA CYS A 242 6.59 4.12 12.68
C CYS A 242 6.50 5.08 11.49
N ALA A 243 7.65 5.51 11.00
CA ALA A 243 7.74 6.44 9.88
C ALA A 243 7.40 5.82 8.50
N ALA A 244 7.22 4.49 8.44
CA ALA A 244 6.88 3.77 7.22
C ALA A 244 5.37 3.73 6.92
N ILE A 245 4.51 3.96 7.91
CA ILE A 245 3.05 3.94 7.71
C ILE A 245 2.67 5.01 6.69
N LEU A 246 2.00 4.61 5.61
CA LEU A 246 1.59 5.50 4.53
C LEU A 246 0.20 6.08 4.78
N THR A 247 -0.72 5.25 5.26
CA THR A 247 -2.13 5.58 5.46
C THR A 247 -2.74 4.76 6.59
N THR A 248 -4.02 4.98 6.87
CA THR A 248 -4.78 4.26 7.88
C THR A 248 -6.20 3.99 7.39
N THR A 249 -6.74 2.85 7.80
CA THR A 249 -8.16 2.53 7.64
C THR A 249 -8.75 2.14 9.01
N TYR A 250 -10.06 1.91 9.04
CA TYR A 250 -10.71 1.51 10.28
C TYR A 250 -10.32 0.10 10.69
N SER A 251 -10.28 -0.10 12.00
CA SER A 251 -10.36 -1.40 12.66
C SER A 251 -11.05 -1.19 14.00
N SER A 252 -10.97 -2.16 14.89
CA SER A 252 -11.69 -2.16 16.15
C SER A 252 -10.86 -2.73 17.29
N ARG A 253 -11.36 -2.55 18.53
CA ARG A 253 -10.81 -3.19 19.74
C ARG A 253 -11.50 -4.54 19.92
N ALA A 254 -10.76 -5.57 20.36
CA ALA A 254 -11.32 -6.86 20.76
C ALA A 254 -12.48 -6.76 21.78
N SER A 255 -12.50 -5.70 22.59
CA SER A 255 -13.53 -5.42 23.60
C SER A 255 -14.67 -4.51 23.13
N SER A 256 -14.69 -4.09 21.86
CA SER A 256 -15.71 -3.19 21.32
C SER A 256 -16.98 -3.97 20.99
N ASP A 257 -18.15 -3.38 21.23
CA ASP A 257 -19.43 -3.93 20.79
C ASP A 257 -19.62 -3.85 19.26
N VAL A 258 -18.84 -2.97 18.60
CA VAL A 258 -18.84 -2.80 17.15
C VAL A 258 -17.43 -3.05 16.63
N GLN A 259 -17.29 -4.06 15.76
CA GLN A 259 -16.01 -4.49 15.19
C GLN A 259 -16.11 -4.57 13.67
N ILE A 260 -15.10 -5.14 13.01
CA ILE A 260 -15.14 -5.34 11.57
C ILE A 260 -16.04 -6.54 11.25
N VAL A 261 -16.92 -6.32 10.28
CA VAL A 261 -17.95 -7.25 9.82
C VAL A 261 -17.52 -7.86 8.49
N THR A 262 -17.45 -9.19 8.41
CA THR A 262 -16.95 -9.90 7.22
C THR A 262 -17.40 -11.38 7.22
N THR A 263 -16.96 -12.15 6.23
CA THR A 263 -17.10 -13.62 6.14
C THR A 263 -16.26 -14.33 7.20
N ASP A 264 -16.55 -15.58 7.53
CA ASP A 264 -15.84 -16.38 8.54
C ASP A 264 -15.83 -17.86 8.14
N LEU A 265 -14.99 -18.67 8.77
CA LEU A 265 -14.97 -20.11 8.51
C LEU A 265 -16.33 -20.77 8.76
N HIS A 266 -16.52 -21.93 8.14
CA HIS A 266 -17.73 -22.74 8.19
C HIS A 266 -18.93 -22.02 7.56
N HIS A 267 -18.67 -21.26 6.50
CA HIS A 267 -19.69 -20.54 5.74
C HIS A 267 -20.47 -19.55 6.62
N HIS A 268 -19.81 -18.98 7.64
CA HIS A 268 -20.41 -18.08 8.61
C HIS A 268 -20.07 -16.62 8.34
N CYS A 269 -20.77 -15.73 9.03
CA CYS A 269 -20.44 -14.32 9.05
C CYS A 269 -19.95 -13.96 10.46
N THR A 270 -19.01 -13.03 10.55
CA THR A 270 -18.48 -12.53 11.83
C THR A 270 -18.59 -11.02 11.91
N ASP A 271 -19.00 -10.51 13.06
CA ASP A 271 -18.93 -9.10 13.43
C ASP A 271 -17.84 -8.90 14.50
N LYS A 272 -16.79 -9.76 14.46
CA LYS A 272 -15.72 -9.82 15.45
C LYS A 272 -14.30 -9.85 14.90
N HIS A 273 -14.06 -9.25 13.74
CA HIS A 273 -12.71 -9.11 13.22
C HIS A 273 -12.04 -7.82 13.72
N THR A 274 -10.75 -7.90 14.08
CA THR A 274 -10.01 -6.83 14.78
C THR A 274 -8.51 -6.88 14.46
N GLY A 275 -7.77 -5.83 14.81
CA GLY A 275 -6.32 -5.74 14.62
C GLY A 275 -5.94 -4.93 13.37
N THR A 276 -4.67 -4.61 13.21
CA THR A 276 -4.17 -3.99 11.96
C THR A 276 -4.37 -4.90 10.76
N SER A 277 -4.49 -6.20 11.00
CA SER A 277 -4.83 -7.20 10.00
C SER A 277 -6.19 -7.02 9.34
N ALA A 278 -7.13 -6.30 9.98
CA ALA A 278 -8.41 -5.91 9.37
C ALA A 278 -8.31 -4.58 8.61
N SER A 279 -7.27 -3.77 8.87
CA SER A 279 -7.07 -2.50 8.18
C SER A 279 -6.46 -2.68 6.78
N ALA A 280 -5.49 -3.58 6.63
CA ALA A 280 -4.82 -3.83 5.36
C ALA A 280 -5.78 -4.34 4.24
N PRO A 281 -6.70 -5.30 4.49
CA PRO A 281 -7.66 -5.76 3.49
C PRO A 281 -8.61 -4.65 3.02
N LEU A 282 -9.09 -3.79 3.93
CA LEU A 282 -9.89 -2.62 3.53
C LEU A 282 -9.12 -1.71 2.57
N ALA A 283 -7.85 -1.40 2.87
CA ALA A 283 -7.00 -0.61 1.98
C ALA A 283 -6.73 -1.31 0.64
N ALA A 284 -6.56 -2.64 0.64
CA ALA A 284 -6.42 -3.44 -0.58
C ALA A 284 -7.66 -3.37 -1.47
N GLY A 285 -8.86 -3.45 -0.87
CA GLY A 285 -10.11 -3.24 -1.59
C GLY A 285 -10.21 -1.82 -2.19
N MET A 286 -9.83 -0.79 -1.44
CA MET A 286 -9.83 0.60 -1.93
C MET A 286 -8.82 0.80 -3.06
N ALA A 287 -7.65 0.15 -2.99
CA ALA A 287 -6.68 0.11 -4.07
C ALA A 287 -7.23 -0.57 -5.33
N ALA A 288 -8.05 -1.62 -5.19
CA ALA A 288 -8.73 -2.26 -6.31
C ALA A 288 -9.70 -1.31 -7.02
N LEU A 289 -10.46 -0.50 -6.25
CA LEU A 289 -11.33 0.54 -6.83
C LEU A 289 -10.50 1.57 -7.63
N ALA A 290 -9.32 1.94 -7.14
CA ALA A 290 -8.41 2.85 -7.83
C ALA A 290 -7.83 2.24 -9.12
N LEU A 291 -7.48 0.95 -9.11
CA LEU A 291 -6.97 0.24 -10.28
C LEU A 291 -8.03 0.02 -11.36
N GLU A 292 -9.27 -0.26 -10.99
CA GLU A 292 -10.39 -0.26 -11.95
C GLU A 292 -10.55 1.13 -12.59
N ALA A 293 -10.42 2.18 -11.78
CA ALA A 293 -10.50 3.56 -12.24
C ALA A 293 -9.33 4.00 -13.11
N ASN A 294 -8.17 3.34 -13.01
CA ASN A 294 -7.01 3.59 -13.87
C ASN A 294 -6.09 2.35 -13.87
N PRO A 295 -6.21 1.43 -14.85
CA PRO A 295 -5.44 0.19 -14.84
C PRO A 295 -3.95 0.39 -15.12
N ALA A 296 -3.55 1.56 -15.62
CA ALA A 296 -2.17 1.92 -15.92
C ALA A 296 -1.38 2.44 -14.71
N LEU A 297 -2.00 2.54 -13.53
CA LEU A 297 -1.29 2.93 -12.32
C LEU A 297 -0.19 1.94 -11.98
N THR A 298 1.03 2.45 -11.86
CA THR A 298 2.17 1.72 -11.30
C THR A 298 2.04 1.56 -9.79
N TRP A 299 2.84 0.68 -9.19
CA TRP A 299 2.93 0.52 -7.74
C TRP A 299 3.26 1.84 -7.01
N ARG A 300 4.10 2.70 -7.62
CA ARG A 300 4.43 4.05 -7.11
C ARG A 300 3.29 5.03 -7.27
N ASP A 301 2.62 5.02 -8.42
CA ASP A 301 1.47 5.91 -8.65
C ASP A 301 0.41 5.72 -7.57
N LEU A 302 0.12 4.47 -7.22
CA LEU A 302 -0.83 4.17 -6.16
C LEU A 302 -0.39 4.75 -4.80
N GLN A 303 0.90 4.69 -4.45
CA GLN A 303 1.42 5.31 -3.22
C GLN A 303 1.25 6.84 -3.24
N HIS A 304 1.56 7.50 -4.37
CA HIS A 304 1.31 8.94 -4.54
C HIS A 304 -0.16 9.31 -4.35
N LEU A 305 -1.07 8.48 -4.87
CA LEU A 305 -2.51 8.69 -4.77
C LEU A 305 -3.01 8.47 -3.35
N ILE A 306 -2.56 7.41 -2.67
CA ILE A 306 -2.92 7.11 -1.27
C ILE A 306 -2.56 8.28 -0.35
N ILE A 307 -1.36 8.86 -0.49
CA ILE A 307 -0.95 10.05 0.29
C ILE A 307 -1.91 11.22 0.08
N ARG A 308 -2.31 11.46 -1.18
CA ARG A 308 -3.19 12.59 -1.56
C ARG A 308 -4.65 12.35 -1.18
N ALA A 309 -5.06 11.09 -1.11
CA ALA A 309 -6.40 10.67 -0.75
C ALA A 309 -6.59 10.46 0.76
N SER A 310 -5.51 10.50 1.55
CA SER A 310 -5.57 10.32 3.00
C SER A 310 -5.92 11.63 3.71
N LYS A 311 -6.81 11.55 4.71
CA LYS A 311 -7.35 12.70 5.45
C LYS A 311 -6.95 12.66 6.92
N PRO A 312 -6.17 13.64 7.41
CA PRO A 312 -5.83 13.76 8.84
C PRO A 312 -7.00 14.19 9.72
N ALA A 313 -8.01 14.85 9.14
CA ALA A 313 -9.14 15.38 9.88
C ALA A 313 -9.85 14.24 10.63
N HIS A 314 -10.22 14.48 11.89
CA HIS A 314 -10.84 13.54 12.85
C HIS A 314 -9.91 12.57 13.57
N LEU A 315 -8.67 12.40 13.13
CA LEU A 315 -7.72 11.48 13.75
C LEU A 315 -6.97 12.13 14.92
N GLN A 316 -7.03 11.49 16.08
CA GLN A 316 -6.42 11.97 17.32
C GLN A 316 -5.03 11.35 17.51
N ALA A 317 -3.99 12.18 17.35
CA ALA A 317 -2.60 11.85 17.67
C ALA A 317 -1.85 13.09 18.14
N GLU A 318 -0.94 12.89 19.08
CA GLU A 318 -0.07 13.93 19.64
C GLU A 318 1.09 14.32 18.73
N ASP A 319 1.41 13.48 17.73
CA ASP A 319 2.63 13.57 16.93
C ASP A 319 2.39 14.12 15.50
N TRP A 320 1.19 14.60 15.20
CA TRP A 320 0.91 15.25 13.93
C TRP A 320 1.88 16.41 13.68
N ALA A 321 2.65 16.30 12.60
CA ALA A 321 3.57 17.33 12.14
C ALA A 321 3.28 17.70 10.69
N GLU A 322 3.56 18.94 10.32
CA GLU A 322 3.53 19.38 8.93
C GLU A 322 4.92 19.18 8.31
N ASN A 323 4.97 18.53 7.15
CA ASN A 323 6.23 18.32 6.43
C ASN A 323 6.60 19.54 5.55
N GLY A 324 7.73 19.46 4.85
CA GLY A 324 8.31 20.58 4.10
C GLY A 324 7.49 21.07 2.91
N VAL A 325 6.42 20.35 2.53
CA VAL A 325 5.48 20.72 1.47
C VAL A 325 4.06 20.98 2.00
N GLY A 326 3.89 21.09 3.31
CA GLY A 326 2.64 21.49 3.94
C GLY A 326 1.64 20.35 4.23
N ARG A 327 2.06 19.09 4.15
CA ARG A 327 1.19 17.94 4.46
C ARG A 327 1.35 17.53 5.92
N ARG A 328 0.21 17.28 6.58
CA ARG A 328 0.21 16.70 7.92
C ARG A 328 0.48 15.20 7.84
N VAL A 329 1.43 14.72 8.65
CA VAL A 329 1.82 13.31 8.76
C VAL A 329 2.00 12.92 10.23
N SER A 330 1.67 11.69 10.58
CA SER A 330 1.80 11.10 11.92
C SER A 330 2.45 9.72 11.79
N HIS A 331 3.29 9.32 12.75
CA HIS A 331 3.88 7.99 12.80
C HIS A 331 2.83 6.91 13.14
N TYR A 332 1.65 7.30 13.63
CA TYR A 332 0.55 6.36 13.91
C TYR A 332 -0.42 6.22 12.75
N TYR A 333 -0.58 7.28 11.94
CA TYR A 333 -1.63 7.34 10.92
C TYR A 333 -1.11 7.56 9.49
N GLY A 334 0.20 7.69 9.31
CA GLY A 334 0.78 8.16 8.06
C GLY A 334 0.17 9.50 7.65
N TYR A 335 -0.32 9.58 6.43
CA TYR A 335 -1.01 10.78 5.91
C TYR A 335 -2.50 10.87 6.30
N GLY A 336 -3.01 9.90 7.06
CA GLY A 336 -4.35 9.92 7.65
C GLY A 336 -5.28 8.83 7.11
N LEU A 337 -6.58 9.02 7.31
CA LEU A 337 -7.61 8.05 6.97
C LEU A 337 -7.82 8.02 5.45
N LEU A 338 -7.69 6.85 4.83
CA LEU A 338 -7.88 6.71 3.39
C LEU A 338 -9.34 6.99 3.01
N ASP A 339 -9.54 7.75 1.93
CA ASP A 339 -10.86 8.06 1.38
C ASP A 339 -10.98 7.45 -0.03
N ALA A 340 -11.86 6.44 -0.20
CA ALA A 340 -12.00 5.72 -1.47
C ALA A 340 -12.55 6.61 -2.59
N GLY A 341 -13.52 7.47 -2.27
CA GLY A 341 -14.11 8.38 -3.25
C GLY A 341 -13.08 9.37 -3.80
N LEU A 342 -12.20 9.89 -2.93
CA LEU A 342 -11.09 10.76 -3.32
C LEU A 342 -10.00 9.96 -4.03
N LEU A 343 -9.66 8.76 -3.56
CA LEU A 343 -8.64 7.91 -4.20
C LEU A 343 -9.00 7.60 -5.65
N VAL A 344 -10.25 7.20 -5.92
CA VAL A 344 -10.77 6.99 -7.27
C VAL A 344 -10.78 8.29 -8.07
N GLN A 345 -11.16 9.42 -7.46
CA GLN A 345 -11.13 10.71 -8.14
C GLN A 345 -9.73 11.07 -8.64
N GLU A 346 -8.73 10.92 -7.78
CA GLU A 346 -7.34 11.22 -8.11
C GLU A 346 -6.80 10.21 -9.13
N ALA A 347 -7.16 8.92 -9.02
CA ALA A 347 -6.79 7.88 -9.98
C ALA A 347 -7.26 8.20 -11.40
N VAL A 348 -8.52 8.62 -11.55
CA VAL A 348 -9.08 9.05 -12.84
C VAL A 348 -8.34 10.25 -13.41
N ALA A 349 -7.78 11.15 -12.59
CA ALA A 349 -7.05 12.33 -13.07
C ALA A 349 -5.53 12.11 -13.19
N TRP A 350 -5.01 10.93 -12.85
CA TRP A 350 -3.58 10.69 -12.73
C TRP A 350 -2.92 10.41 -14.08
N ALA A 351 -1.93 11.23 -14.44
CA ALA A 351 -1.16 11.12 -15.69
C ALA A 351 0.12 10.24 -15.61
N GLY A 352 0.24 9.39 -14.58
CA GLY A 352 1.43 8.57 -14.33
C GLY A 352 2.63 9.36 -13.79
N THR A 353 3.53 8.70 -13.08
CA THR A 353 4.80 9.26 -12.59
C THR A 353 5.94 8.89 -13.52
N ARG A 354 6.95 9.76 -13.59
CA ARG A 354 8.21 9.43 -14.24
C ARG A 354 8.94 8.31 -13.52
N PRO A 355 9.89 7.63 -14.19
CA PRO A 355 10.69 6.56 -13.61
C PRO A 355 11.31 6.96 -12.26
N GLN A 356 11.44 5.99 -11.37
CA GLN A 356 12.04 6.22 -10.06
C GLN A 356 13.54 6.45 -10.19
N GLU A 357 14.02 7.48 -9.52
CA GLU A 357 15.44 7.79 -9.37
C GLU A 357 15.89 7.40 -7.95
N LYS A 358 17.08 6.81 -7.84
CA LYS A 358 17.70 6.45 -6.57
C LYS A 358 19.06 7.12 -6.44
N CYS A 359 19.27 7.81 -5.32
CA CYS A 359 20.55 8.40 -4.95
C CYS A 359 21.00 7.90 -3.57
N SER A 360 22.27 7.53 -3.42
CA SER A 360 22.82 7.02 -2.17
C SER A 360 24.01 7.85 -1.72
N VAL A 361 23.99 8.32 -0.47
CA VAL A 361 25.04 9.17 0.12
C VAL A 361 25.66 8.46 1.31
N LYS A 362 26.94 8.08 1.18
CA LYS A 362 27.72 7.57 2.31
C LYS A 362 28.11 8.73 3.22
N VAL A 363 27.54 8.75 4.42
CA VAL A 363 27.67 9.88 5.36
C VAL A 363 28.91 9.72 6.24
N LEU A 364 29.20 8.50 6.70
CA LEU A 364 30.31 8.23 7.59
C LEU A 364 31.58 7.83 6.84
N GLN A 365 32.70 8.45 7.22
CA GLN A 365 34.05 8.10 6.76
C GLN A 365 34.82 7.25 7.78
N ALA A 366 34.51 7.40 9.07
CA ALA A 366 35.10 6.66 10.17
C ALA A 366 34.04 6.42 11.27
N PRO A 367 34.21 5.40 12.12
CA PRO A 367 33.30 5.14 13.24
C PRO A 367 33.14 6.34 14.18
N ARG A 368 31.96 6.48 14.79
CA ARG A 368 31.63 7.54 15.74
C ARG A 368 31.05 6.95 17.03
N ASP A 369 31.53 7.44 18.16
CA ASP A 369 30.98 7.10 19.46
C ASP A 369 29.61 7.77 19.63
N ILE A 370 28.62 6.99 20.03
CA ILE A 370 27.23 7.45 20.21
C ILE A 370 27.08 8.15 21.55
N GLY A 371 27.69 7.61 22.61
CA GLY A 371 27.53 8.12 23.98
C GLY A 371 26.06 8.22 24.39
N SER A 372 25.69 9.33 25.03
CA SER A 372 24.29 9.66 25.36
C SER A 372 23.54 10.32 24.20
N LYS A 373 24.23 11.02 23.31
CA LYS A 373 23.66 11.69 22.14
C LYS A 373 24.72 11.89 21.06
N LEU A 374 24.36 11.57 19.82
CA LEU A 374 25.17 11.80 18.63
C LEU A 374 24.31 12.46 17.55
N THR A 375 24.80 13.57 17.01
CA THR A 375 24.19 14.26 15.87
C THR A 375 25.18 14.28 14.71
N ILE A 376 24.74 13.84 13.53
CA ILE A 376 25.55 13.82 12.31
C ILE A 376 24.79 14.55 11.21
N SER A 377 25.42 15.57 10.63
CA SER A 377 24.86 16.32 9.51
C SER A 377 25.64 16.08 8.22
N THR A 378 24.94 16.09 7.09
CA THR A 378 25.53 15.92 5.75
C THR A 378 24.80 16.78 4.74
N ASP A 379 25.55 17.45 3.87
CA ASP A 379 24.98 18.22 2.76
C ASP A 379 24.72 17.33 1.56
N VAL A 380 23.46 17.18 1.19
CA VAL A 380 23.00 16.40 0.05
C VAL A 380 22.71 17.34 -1.12
N VAL A 381 23.73 17.61 -1.93
CA VAL A 381 23.58 18.41 -3.16
C VAL A 381 23.54 17.52 -4.41
N SER A 382 24.28 16.41 -4.42
CA SER A 382 24.41 15.51 -5.57
C SER A 382 23.06 14.90 -5.99
N CYS A 383 22.22 14.51 -5.04
CA CYS A 383 20.94 13.87 -5.33
C CYS A 383 19.91 14.81 -5.96
N SER A 384 20.03 16.12 -5.74
CA SER A 384 19.11 17.12 -6.32
C SER A 384 19.23 17.27 -7.84
N ARG A 385 20.24 16.63 -8.45
CA ARG A 385 20.40 16.58 -9.92
C ARG A 385 19.44 15.59 -10.59
N SER A 386 19.05 14.53 -9.87
CA SER A 386 18.13 13.51 -10.38
C SER A 386 16.80 13.49 -9.64
N ILE A 387 16.77 13.87 -8.37
CA ILE A 387 15.55 13.86 -7.54
C ILE A 387 15.16 15.30 -7.19
N ARG A 388 14.00 15.73 -7.67
CA ARG A 388 13.39 17.03 -7.35
C ARG A 388 12.27 16.89 -6.31
N SER A 389 11.52 15.80 -6.34
CA SER A 389 10.50 15.45 -5.36
C SER A 389 10.78 14.07 -4.79
N LEU A 390 10.93 14.00 -3.47
CA LEU A 390 11.17 12.75 -2.74
C LEU A 390 9.94 11.84 -2.72
N GLU A 391 10.20 10.54 -2.67
CA GLU A 391 9.26 9.49 -2.31
C GLU A 391 9.71 8.91 -0.96
N HIS A 392 10.40 7.77 -0.98
CA HIS A 392 10.95 7.13 0.21
C HIS A 392 12.32 7.68 0.58
N VAL A 393 12.58 7.82 1.88
CA VAL A 393 13.91 8.09 2.42
C VAL A 393 14.30 6.94 3.33
N GLN A 394 15.46 6.32 3.10
CA GLN A 394 15.97 5.24 3.92
C GLN A 394 17.30 5.57 4.59
N VAL A 395 17.43 5.20 5.85
CA VAL A 395 18.67 5.30 6.64
C VAL A 395 19.19 3.90 6.89
N GLN A 396 20.20 3.50 6.13
CA GLN A 396 20.93 2.26 6.33
C GLN A 396 22.08 2.49 7.31
N LEU A 397 22.09 1.76 8.42
CA LEU A 397 23.11 1.91 9.45
C LEU A 397 23.57 0.60 10.07
N SER A 398 24.82 0.61 10.54
CA SER A 398 25.38 -0.42 11.40
C SER A 398 25.89 0.23 12.68
N LEU A 399 25.36 -0.20 13.83
CA LEU A 399 25.77 0.30 15.13
C LEU A 399 25.78 -0.79 16.19
N SER A 400 26.67 -0.66 17.16
CA SER A 400 26.66 -1.43 18.41
C SER A 400 26.11 -0.56 19.54
N TYR A 401 25.36 -1.16 20.45
CA TYR A 401 24.88 -0.46 21.65
C TYR A 401 24.63 -1.46 22.78
N SER A 402 24.84 -1.05 24.03
CA SER A 402 24.68 -1.91 25.20
C SER A 402 23.24 -2.36 25.44
N ARG A 403 22.27 -1.58 24.95
CA ARG A 403 20.85 -1.94 24.97
C ARG A 403 20.12 -1.24 23.83
N ARG A 404 19.82 -2.00 22.77
CA ARG A 404 19.25 -1.48 21.53
C ARG A 404 17.95 -0.67 21.75
N GLY A 405 17.06 -1.16 22.62
CA GLY A 405 15.78 -0.51 22.92
C GLY A 405 15.85 0.87 23.58
N ASP A 406 17.02 1.28 24.09
CA ASP A 406 17.20 2.60 24.70
C ASP A 406 17.46 3.70 23.65
N LEU A 407 17.77 3.33 22.41
CA LEU A 407 18.09 4.27 21.34
C LEU A 407 16.83 4.80 20.66
N LEU A 408 16.69 6.12 20.65
CA LEU A 408 15.84 6.83 19.70
C LEU A 408 16.69 7.23 18.49
N VAL A 409 16.19 6.93 17.29
CA VAL A 409 16.82 7.40 16.04
C VAL A 409 15.83 8.28 15.30
N ALA A 410 16.26 9.47 14.88
CA ALA A 410 15.44 10.40 14.12
C ALA A 410 16.26 11.05 12.99
N LEU A 411 15.58 11.43 11.92
CA LEU A 411 16.17 12.12 10.77
C LEU A 411 15.44 13.45 10.54
N SER A 412 16.20 14.52 10.35
CA SER A 412 15.68 15.83 9.95
C SER A 412 16.07 16.15 8.50
N SER A 413 15.10 16.59 7.70
CA SER A 413 15.31 17.03 6.33
C SER A 413 15.73 18.51 6.25
N PRO A 414 16.24 18.97 5.08
CA PRO A 414 16.66 20.36 4.89
C PRO A 414 15.53 21.38 5.05
N THR A 415 14.28 20.98 4.84
CA THR A 415 13.09 21.84 4.98
C THR A 415 12.54 21.86 6.40
N GLY A 416 13.17 21.15 7.35
CA GLY A 416 12.83 21.20 8.77
C GLY A 416 11.91 20.05 9.27
N THR A 417 11.46 19.17 8.38
CA THR A 417 10.69 17.98 8.77
C THR A 417 11.58 17.06 9.59
N THR A 418 11.07 16.53 10.72
CA THR A 418 11.78 15.52 11.51
C THR A 418 10.92 14.27 11.62
N SER A 419 11.50 13.12 11.28
CA SER A 419 10.84 11.82 11.33
C SER A 419 11.59 10.91 12.30
N THR A 420 10.86 10.37 13.27
CA THR A 420 11.39 9.38 14.22
C THR A 420 11.40 8.02 13.55
N LEU A 421 12.60 7.51 13.31
CA LEU A 421 12.82 6.24 12.62
C LEU A 421 12.61 5.05 13.55
N VAL A 422 13.03 5.16 14.81
CA VAL A 422 12.67 4.17 15.83
C VAL A 422 12.55 4.86 17.18
N THR A 423 11.51 4.48 17.92
CA THR A 423 11.24 4.95 19.28
C THR A 423 11.96 4.08 20.31
N VAL A 424 11.97 4.53 21.57
CA VAL A 424 12.40 3.67 22.69
C VAL A 424 11.50 2.43 22.75
N ARG A 425 12.12 1.25 22.82
CA ARG A 425 11.46 -0.05 22.97
C ARG A 425 11.89 -0.69 24.28
N PRO A 426 11.18 -0.48 25.40
CA PRO A 426 11.65 -0.87 26.73
C PRO A 426 11.93 -2.36 26.90
N TYR A 427 11.29 -3.23 26.13
CA TYR A 427 11.52 -4.66 26.22
C TYR A 427 12.72 -5.13 25.38
N ASP A 428 13.19 -4.34 24.42
CA ASP A 428 14.37 -4.67 23.61
C ASP A 428 15.67 -4.49 24.42
N THR A 429 16.08 -5.56 25.10
CA THR A 429 17.33 -5.61 25.86
C THR A 429 18.54 -6.08 25.03
N SER A 430 18.41 -6.16 23.71
CA SER A 430 19.46 -6.72 22.85
C SER A 430 20.76 -5.91 22.88
N GLN A 431 21.90 -6.60 22.88
CA GLN A 431 23.24 -6.01 22.75
C GLN A 431 23.77 -6.05 21.32
N GLU A 432 22.99 -6.61 20.39
CA GLU A 432 23.43 -6.79 19.00
C GLU A 432 23.47 -5.49 18.20
N GLY A 433 22.81 -4.44 18.70
CA GLY A 433 22.60 -3.20 17.98
C GLY A 433 21.83 -3.42 16.66
N TYR A 434 22.14 -2.61 15.66
CA TYR A 434 21.59 -2.74 14.32
C TYR A 434 22.72 -3.14 13.37
N LYS A 435 22.50 -4.20 12.58
CA LYS A 435 23.51 -4.75 11.65
C LYS A 435 23.02 -4.51 10.23
N ASP A 436 23.56 -3.47 9.59
CA ASP A 436 23.17 -3.05 8.26
C ASP A 436 21.66 -2.85 8.06
N TRP A 437 20.97 -2.48 9.15
CA TRP A 437 19.53 -2.30 9.16
C TRP A 437 19.15 -1.03 8.41
N THR A 438 18.05 -1.10 7.68
CA THR A 438 17.54 0.01 6.88
C THR A 438 16.21 0.46 7.43
N PHE A 439 16.19 1.62 8.08
CA PHE A 439 14.96 2.31 8.47
C PHE A 439 14.41 3.10 7.29
N MET A 440 13.09 3.24 7.17
CA MET A 440 12.43 4.01 6.13
C MET A 440 11.53 5.09 6.72
N SER A 441 11.34 6.17 5.96
CA SER A 441 10.37 7.21 6.25
C SER A 441 9.67 7.68 4.98
N THR A 442 8.36 7.81 5.06
CA THR A 442 7.51 8.43 4.03
C THR A 442 7.21 9.90 4.35
N HIS A 443 7.66 10.42 5.50
CA HIS A 443 7.25 11.74 6.00
C HIS A 443 7.77 12.91 5.17
N PHE A 444 8.81 12.66 4.36
CA PHE A 444 9.47 13.66 3.51
C PHE A 444 8.91 13.70 2.08
N TRP A 445 7.77 13.04 1.82
CA TRP A 445 7.24 12.88 0.47
C TRP A 445 6.95 14.23 -0.21
N ASP A 446 7.36 14.31 -1.48
CA ASP A 446 7.44 15.48 -2.37
C ASP A 446 8.42 16.59 -1.96
N GLU A 447 9.13 16.49 -0.82
CA GLU A 447 10.15 17.48 -0.46
C GLU A 447 11.32 17.47 -1.45
N ASN A 448 11.97 18.63 -1.60
CA ASN A 448 13.22 18.71 -2.35
C ASN A 448 14.37 18.23 -1.44
N PRO A 449 15.18 17.23 -1.85
CA PRO A 449 16.23 16.67 -1.00
C PRO A 449 17.44 17.58 -0.78
N LYS A 450 17.52 18.71 -1.50
CA LYS A 450 18.69 19.58 -1.52
C LYS A 450 18.90 20.29 -0.19
N GLY A 451 20.04 20.03 0.44
CA GLY A 451 20.52 20.75 1.61
C GLY A 451 21.00 19.82 2.71
N THR A 452 21.03 20.33 3.94
CA THR A 452 21.60 19.61 5.08
C THR A 452 20.59 18.63 5.68
N TRP A 453 20.92 17.35 5.65
CA TRP A 453 20.21 16.30 6.39
C TRP A 453 20.91 16.06 7.72
N THR A 454 20.14 15.82 8.79
CA THR A 454 20.70 15.60 10.13
C THR A 454 20.12 14.35 10.77
N LEU A 455 20.98 13.37 11.07
CA LEU A 455 20.65 12.19 11.86
C LEU A 455 20.89 12.47 13.35
N HIS A 456 19.94 12.04 14.18
CA HIS A 456 20.02 12.10 15.64
C HIS A 456 19.93 10.69 16.21
N LEU A 457 20.92 10.31 17.02
CA LEU A 457 20.87 9.13 17.87
C LEU A 457 20.90 9.61 19.32
N GLU A 458 19.93 9.22 20.12
CA GLU A 458 19.83 9.65 21.50
C GLU A 458 19.49 8.47 22.42
N ASN A 459 20.21 8.35 23.52
CA ASN A 459 19.88 7.44 24.60
C ASN A 459 18.74 8.04 25.42
N ARG A 460 17.55 7.44 25.28
CA ARG A 460 16.33 7.82 26.02
C ARG A 460 15.91 6.72 27.01
N GLY A 461 16.78 5.74 27.24
CA GLY A 461 16.61 4.69 28.24
C GLY A 461 16.66 5.20 29.68
N ASN A 462 16.43 4.29 30.61
CA ASN A 462 16.46 4.55 32.06
C ASN A 462 17.85 5.02 32.55
N ALA A 463 17.87 5.87 33.58
CA ALA A 463 19.06 6.60 34.06
C ALA A 463 20.30 5.71 34.36
N HIS A 464 20.09 4.46 34.77
CA HIS A 464 21.19 3.50 35.01
C HIS A 464 21.96 3.18 33.71
N ASN A 465 21.25 3.07 32.58
CA ASN A 465 21.87 2.80 31.29
C ASN A 465 22.53 4.04 30.69
N THR A 466 22.07 5.24 31.04
CA THR A 466 22.77 6.48 30.67
C THR A 466 24.19 6.51 31.25
N VAL A 467 24.36 6.07 32.51
CA VAL A 467 25.71 5.96 33.13
C VAL A 467 26.55 4.90 32.43
N LEU A 468 25.99 3.72 32.14
CA LEU A 468 26.68 2.66 31.39
C LEU A 468 27.07 3.12 29.97
N SER A 469 26.23 3.89 29.28
CA SER A 469 26.55 4.43 27.94
C SER A 469 27.70 5.44 27.96
N LEU A 470 27.94 6.13 29.08
CA LEU A 470 29.12 6.98 29.25
C LEU A 470 30.39 6.16 29.50
N LEU A 471 30.25 4.98 30.11
CA LEU A 471 31.37 4.07 30.42
C LEU A 471 31.71 3.12 29.26
N SER A 472 30.76 2.86 28.35
CA SER A 472 30.94 2.06 27.14
C SER A 472 30.09 2.67 26.02
N PRO A 473 30.56 3.73 25.35
CA PRO A 473 29.79 4.38 24.31
C PRO A 473 29.61 3.40 23.16
N GLY A 474 28.36 3.04 22.87
CA GLY A 474 28.06 2.30 21.64
C GLY A 474 28.60 3.05 20.42
N GLN A 475 28.84 2.33 19.32
CA GLN A 475 29.55 2.89 18.18
C GLN A 475 28.74 2.75 16.90
N LEU A 476 28.62 3.84 16.15
CA LEU A 476 28.06 3.86 14.80
C LEU A 476 29.19 3.68 13.78
N THR A 477 29.12 2.64 12.95
CA THR A 477 30.20 2.23 12.04
C THR A 477 29.84 2.39 10.56
N LYS A 478 28.55 2.33 10.22
CA LYS A 478 28.03 2.56 8.86
C LYS A 478 26.83 3.50 8.92
N LEU A 479 26.77 4.43 7.99
CA LEU A 479 25.61 5.30 7.75
C LEU A 479 25.56 5.67 6.27
N ILE A 480 24.48 5.24 5.61
CA ILE A 480 24.16 5.58 4.23
C ILE A 480 22.72 6.11 4.19
N LEU A 481 22.54 7.24 3.53
CA LEU A 481 21.22 7.80 3.24
C LEU A 481 20.85 7.43 1.81
N HIS A 482 19.76 6.68 1.64
CA HIS A 482 19.17 6.39 0.34
C HIS A 482 17.95 7.28 0.13
N LEU A 483 17.95 8.02 -0.96
CA LEU A 483 16.86 8.90 -1.37
C LEU A 483 16.26 8.33 -2.64
N HIS A 484 14.95 8.13 -2.62
CA HIS A 484 14.16 7.70 -3.77
C HIS A 484 13.21 8.82 -4.15
N GLY A 485 12.92 8.96 -5.44
CA GLY A 485 11.97 9.98 -5.89
C GLY A 485 11.95 10.12 -7.39
N THR A 486 11.57 11.31 -7.85
CA THR A 486 11.44 11.64 -9.27
C THR A 486 12.06 12.99 -9.59
N ASP A 487 12.44 13.18 -10.85
CA ASP A 487 12.89 14.46 -11.40
C ASP A 487 11.73 15.48 -11.57
N GLU A 488 10.47 15.03 -11.42
CA GLU A 488 9.28 15.88 -11.46
C GLU A 488 9.19 16.84 -10.27
N ASP A 489 8.51 17.97 -10.49
CA ASP A 489 8.02 18.83 -9.40
C ASP A 489 6.59 18.45 -9.04
N MET A 490 6.46 17.51 -8.13
CA MET A 490 5.16 16.95 -7.73
C MET A 490 4.28 17.94 -6.97
N THR A 491 4.85 19.04 -6.45
CA THR A 491 4.09 20.11 -5.77
C THR A 491 3.45 21.08 -6.77
N SER A 492 4.06 21.24 -7.94
CA SER A 492 3.55 22.10 -9.02
C SER A 492 2.55 21.40 -9.95
N ARG A 493 2.40 20.07 -9.81
CA ARG A 493 1.57 19.23 -10.67
C ARG A 493 0.11 19.64 -10.52
N ARG A 494 -0.49 20.10 -11.62
CA ARG A 494 -1.93 20.34 -11.69
C ARG A 494 -2.64 19.02 -11.97
N SER A 495 -3.82 18.82 -11.38
CA SER A 495 -4.72 17.74 -11.77
C SER A 495 -5.00 17.85 -13.27
N ALA A 496 -4.75 16.79 -14.03
CA ALA A 496 -5.05 16.77 -15.46
C ALA A 496 -6.56 16.75 -15.68
N ALA A 497 -7.02 17.07 -16.90
CA ALA A 497 -8.35 16.63 -17.34
C ALA A 497 -8.43 15.10 -17.21
N SER A 498 -9.65 14.55 -17.09
CA SER A 498 -9.89 13.11 -16.91
C SER A 498 -8.89 12.28 -17.75
N ALA A 499 -8.08 11.46 -17.07
CA ALA A 499 -7.11 10.57 -17.71
C ALA A 499 -7.79 9.43 -18.47
N MET A 500 -9.10 9.29 -18.31
CA MET A 500 -9.95 8.35 -19.04
C MET A 500 -11.20 9.07 -19.56
N ASP A 501 -11.60 8.76 -20.79
CA ASP A 501 -12.88 9.14 -21.40
C ASP A 501 -13.48 7.90 -22.06
N ALA A 502 -14.79 7.91 -22.30
CA ALA A 502 -15.53 6.75 -22.75
C ALA A 502 -14.98 6.20 -24.08
N CYS A 503 -14.76 4.89 -24.11
CA CYS A 503 -14.48 4.17 -25.33
C CYS A 503 -15.60 4.40 -26.36
N LEU A 504 -15.23 4.83 -27.57
CA LEU A 504 -16.17 5.09 -28.65
C LEU A 504 -16.64 3.80 -29.33
N ARG A 505 -15.78 2.76 -29.35
CA ARG A 505 -16.09 1.46 -29.95
C ARG A 505 -15.39 0.31 -29.23
N TRP A 506 -16.18 -0.69 -28.85
CA TRP A 506 -15.74 -1.92 -28.20
C TRP A 506 -15.70 -3.08 -29.21
N ASP A 507 -14.76 -4.01 -29.06
CA ASP A 507 -14.75 -5.28 -29.79
C ASP A 507 -15.67 -6.34 -29.14
N GLU A 508 -15.76 -7.52 -29.77
CA GLU A 508 -16.57 -8.65 -29.26
C GLU A 508 -16.06 -9.21 -27.92
N GLN A 509 -14.81 -8.90 -27.53
CA GLN A 509 -14.17 -9.33 -26.29
C GLN A 509 -14.25 -8.26 -25.19
N GLY A 510 -14.84 -7.10 -25.47
CA GLY A 510 -14.97 -5.99 -24.54
C GLY A 510 -13.70 -5.14 -24.40
N ALA A 511 -12.77 -5.22 -25.35
CA ALA A 511 -11.63 -4.30 -25.43
C ALA A 511 -12.00 -3.03 -26.20
N CYS A 512 -11.41 -1.91 -25.81
CA CYS A 512 -11.64 -0.66 -26.50
C CYS A 512 -10.80 -0.56 -27.77
N GLU A 513 -11.46 -0.50 -28.93
CA GLU A 513 -10.79 -0.32 -30.22
C GLU A 513 -10.55 1.16 -30.57
N GLU A 514 -11.44 2.04 -30.13
CA GLU A 514 -11.46 3.44 -30.55
C GLU A 514 -11.70 4.37 -29.36
N CYS A 515 -10.75 5.26 -29.12
CA CYS A 515 -10.80 6.26 -28.06
C CYS A 515 -11.07 7.65 -28.63
N GLY A 516 -11.61 8.54 -27.80
CA GLY A 516 -11.72 9.97 -28.14
C GLY A 516 -10.38 10.54 -28.59
N SER A 517 -10.42 11.59 -29.43
CA SER A 517 -9.28 12.13 -30.20
C SER A 517 -8.05 12.60 -29.40
N SER A 518 -8.07 12.54 -28.07
CA SER A 518 -6.97 12.90 -27.17
C SER A 518 -6.43 11.73 -26.32
N LEU A 519 -6.96 10.51 -26.48
CA LEU A 519 -6.63 9.35 -25.66
C LEU A 519 -6.05 8.21 -26.50
N TYR A 520 -5.22 7.39 -25.88
CA TYR A 520 -4.61 6.22 -26.47
C TYR A 520 -5.36 4.95 -26.06
N ALA A 521 -5.69 4.11 -27.04
CA ALA A 521 -6.17 2.76 -26.76
C ALA A 521 -5.02 1.90 -26.20
N HIS A 522 -5.25 1.29 -25.05
CA HIS A 522 -4.33 0.38 -24.38
C HIS A 522 -5.10 -0.77 -23.73
N GLN A 523 -4.88 -2.00 -24.21
CA GLN A 523 -5.62 -3.19 -23.77
C GLN A 523 -7.14 -2.93 -23.83
N HIS A 524 -7.84 -2.97 -22.69
CA HIS A 524 -9.28 -2.80 -22.61
C HIS A 524 -9.72 -1.35 -22.30
N SER A 525 -8.80 -0.38 -22.27
CA SER A 525 -9.07 0.97 -21.75
C SER A 525 -8.52 2.09 -22.64
N CYS A 526 -9.11 3.28 -22.51
CA CYS A 526 -8.62 4.53 -23.09
C CYS A 526 -7.86 5.33 -22.04
N LEU A 527 -6.59 5.64 -22.32
CA LEU A 527 -5.69 6.32 -21.38
C LEU A 527 -5.17 7.63 -21.96
N SER A 528 -5.01 8.66 -21.12
CA SER A 528 -4.40 9.93 -21.53
C SER A 528 -2.87 9.84 -21.73
N TYR A 529 -2.26 8.75 -21.28
CA TYR A 529 -0.85 8.45 -21.43
C TYR A 529 -0.65 6.95 -21.69
N CYS A 530 0.46 6.59 -22.32
CA CYS A 530 0.84 5.20 -22.44
C CYS A 530 1.65 4.76 -21.21
N PRO A 531 1.34 3.60 -20.62
CA PRO A 531 2.10 3.08 -19.48
C PRO A 531 3.55 2.77 -19.87
N PRO A 532 4.44 2.55 -18.88
CA PRO A 532 5.78 1.99 -19.13
C PRO A 532 5.72 0.77 -20.05
N ARG A 533 6.77 0.57 -20.86
CA ARG A 533 6.85 -0.40 -21.98
C ARG A 533 6.01 -0.05 -23.21
N TYR A 534 5.26 1.05 -23.21
CA TYR A 534 4.50 1.51 -24.36
C TYR A 534 4.80 2.98 -24.68
N TYR A 535 4.58 3.37 -25.94
CA TYR A 535 4.62 4.75 -26.40
C TYR A 535 3.40 5.07 -27.28
N GLY A 536 3.01 6.34 -27.30
CA GLY A 536 1.89 6.81 -28.11
C GLY A 536 2.22 6.79 -29.60
N ARG A 537 1.37 6.14 -30.40
CA ARG A 537 1.50 6.09 -31.86
C ARG A 537 0.16 6.43 -32.52
N THR A 538 0.20 7.30 -33.52
CA THR A 538 -0.95 7.56 -34.39
C THR A 538 -1.00 6.53 -35.51
N ARG A 539 -2.13 5.84 -35.66
CA ARG A 539 -2.43 4.92 -36.75
C ARG A 539 -3.44 5.58 -37.68
N SER A 540 -3.07 5.79 -38.94
CA SER A 540 -4.02 6.23 -39.97
C SER A 540 -4.72 5.00 -40.52
N ALA A 541 -6.04 4.90 -40.29
CA ALA A 541 -6.87 3.86 -40.88
C ALA A 541 -7.41 4.29 -42.26
N THR A 542 -7.72 5.59 -42.43
CA THR A 542 -8.09 6.25 -43.70
C THR A 542 -7.68 7.74 -43.67
N ALA A 543 -7.91 8.49 -44.77
CA ALA A 543 -7.56 9.92 -44.90
C ALA A 543 -8.29 10.86 -43.91
N THR A 544 -9.32 10.38 -43.22
CA THR A 544 -10.14 11.16 -42.28
C THR A 544 -10.20 10.55 -40.88
N ASP A 545 -9.51 9.43 -40.62
CA ASP A 545 -9.63 8.68 -39.37
C ASP A 545 -8.25 8.34 -38.77
N THR A 546 -7.91 9.02 -37.69
CA THR A 546 -6.65 8.88 -36.94
C THR A 546 -6.92 8.29 -35.57
N ALA A 547 -6.55 7.03 -35.38
CA ALA A 547 -6.63 6.36 -34.09
C ALA A 547 -5.31 6.53 -33.32
N HIS A 548 -5.39 6.86 -32.04
CA HIS A 548 -4.25 6.92 -31.13
C HIS A 548 -4.15 5.60 -30.35
N VAL A 549 -3.03 4.91 -30.43
CA VAL A 549 -2.82 3.61 -29.78
C VAL A 549 -1.50 3.57 -29.02
N CYS A 550 -1.44 2.80 -27.95
CA CYS A 550 -0.19 2.51 -27.25
C CYS A 550 0.53 1.35 -27.94
N ALA A 551 1.69 1.63 -28.54
CA ALA A 551 2.54 0.64 -29.19
C ALA A 551 3.71 0.25 -28.27
N GLN A 552 4.16 -1.01 -28.35
CA GLN A 552 5.25 -1.50 -27.50
C GLN A 552 6.59 -0.83 -27.81
N CYS A 553 7.33 -0.54 -26.74
CA CYS A 553 8.73 -0.14 -26.77
C CYS A 553 9.64 -1.29 -27.25
N HIS A 554 10.86 -0.96 -27.62
CA HIS A 554 11.90 -1.98 -27.76
C HIS A 554 12.11 -2.70 -26.40
N PRO A 555 12.33 -4.04 -26.37
CA PRO A 555 12.42 -4.80 -25.12
C PRO A 555 13.49 -4.31 -24.13
N SER A 556 14.55 -3.66 -24.63
CA SER A 556 15.61 -3.06 -23.80
C SER A 556 15.17 -1.79 -23.07
N CYS A 557 14.10 -1.12 -23.49
CA CYS A 557 13.63 0.13 -22.90
C CYS A 557 12.58 -0.13 -21.82
N TYR A 558 12.64 0.60 -20.70
CA TYR A 558 11.56 0.65 -19.73
C TYR A 558 10.51 1.68 -20.13
N THR A 559 10.93 2.88 -20.54
CA THR A 559 10.08 3.86 -21.23
C THR A 559 10.73 4.27 -22.55
N CYS A 560 9.93 4.70 -23.54
CA CYS A 560 10.46 5.04 -24.85
C CYS A 560 9.62 6.10 -25.59
N ARG A 561 10.18 6.64 -26.68
CA ARG A 561 9.47 7.51 -27.64
C ARG A 561 9.23 6.82 -28.99
N GLY A 562 9.63 5.57 -29.14
CA GLY A 562 9.58 4.83 -30.39
C GLY A 562 9.97 3.37 -30.22
N ALA A 563 9.83 2.59 -31.29
CA ALA A 563 10.03 1.14 -31.26
C ALA A 563 11.50 0.68 -31.36
N SER A 564 12.45 1.60 -31.58
CA SER A 564 13.88 1.24 -31.74
C SER A 564 14.60 1.16 -30.40
N ALA A 565 15.67 0.37 -30.35
CA ALA A 565 16.58 0.27 -29.19
C ALA A 565 17.23 1.60 -28.80
N ASN A 566 17.29 2.55 -29.75
CA ASN A 566 17.85 3.90 -29.56
C ASN A 566 16.75 4.96 -29.31
N ASN A 567 15.56 4.53 -28.87
CA ASN A 567 14.46 5.43 -28.52
C ASN A 567 14.07 5.30 -27.05
N CYS A 568 14.94 4.72 -26.22
CA CYS A 568 14.70 4.61 -24.80
C CYS A 568 14.73 6.01 -24.16
N THR A 569 13.84 6.23 -23.20
CA THR A 569 13.85 7.39 -22.30
C THR A 569 14.18 7.00 -20.87
N SER A 570 14.04 5.72 -20.54
CA SER A 570 14.60 5.14 -19.32
C SER A 570 14.82 3.64 -19.51
N CYS A 571 15.64 3.07 -18.64
CA CYS A 571 16.04 1.68 -18.70
C CYS A 571 15.41 0.85 -17.60
N PRO A 572 15.29 -0.47 -17.80
CA PRO A 572 14.97 -1.41 -16.74
C PRO A 572 15.99 -1.28 -15.60
N SER A 573 15.60 -1.63 -14.38
CA SER A 573 16.43 -1.49 -13.18
C SER A 573 17.80 -2.20 -13.23
N THR A 574 17.99 -3.15 -14.15
CA THR A 574 19.24 -3.89 -14.35
C THR A 574 20.17 -3.29 -15.39
N HIS A 575 19.76 -2.22 -16.09
CA HIS A 575 20.51 -1.62 -17.20
C HIS A 575 20.82 -0.15 -16.92
N SER A 576 21.85 0.37 -17.58
CA SER A 576 22.21 1.79 -17.52
C SER A 576 21.69 2.54 -18.74
N PHE A 577 21.21 3.77 -18.53
CA PHE A 577 20.76 4.65 -19.62
C PHE A 577 21.92 5.43 -20.21
N GLU A 578 22.13 5.30 -21.52
CA GLU A 578 23.09 6.09 -22.27
C GLU A 578 22.41 7.28 -22.97
N GLU A 579 22.66 8.50 -22.47
CA GLU A 579 21.98 9.71 -22.92
C GLU A 579 22.26 10.06 -24.40
N LEU A 580 23.48 9.81 -24.90
CA LEU A 580 23.87 10.13 -26.28
C LEU A 580 23.25 9.18 -27.32
N SER A 581 23.13 7.90 -26.98
CA SER A 581 22.60 6.87 -27.88
C SER A 581 21.10 6.63 -27.69
N HIS A 582 20.51 7.17 -26.60
CA HIS A 582 19.14 6.89 -26.17
C HIS A 582 18.88 5.38 -26.08
N ALA A 583 19.89 4.63 -25.62
CA ALA A 583 19.87 3.18 -25.51
C ALA A 583 20.09 2.72 -24.07
N CYS A 584 19.78 1.46 -23.82
CA CYS A 584 19.99 0.79 -22.55
C CYS A 584 21.03 -0.31 -22.71
N SER A 585 22.03 -0.32 -21.84
CA SER A 585 23.16 -1.27 -21.83
C SER A 585 23.23 -2.07 -20.54
#